data_AF-A0AAC8QJL2-F1
#
_entry.id   AF-A0AAC8QJL2-F1
#
_cell.length_a   1.000
_cell.length_b   1.000
_cell.length_c   1.000
_cell.angle_alpha   90.00
_cell.angle_beta   90.00
_cell.angle_gamma   90.00
#
_symmetry.space_group_name_H-M   'P 1'
#
loop_
_entity.id
_entity.type
_entity.pdbx_description
1 polymer ?
#
loop_
_entity_poly.entity_id
_entity_poly.type
_entity_poly.pdbx_seq_one_letter_code
_entity_poly.pdbx_strand_id
1 'polypeptide(L)'
;MTFYERLHAASVDEKLVLAREAAGHPGFDEEDAFEVGSHVEEALNQAGRYAELEALLEAWKERAPRVYEAEPAVRTWRVELALRLPGRDVKAALVSLARRTGDAALVSRLAEWCLYRGRLHEARAGLLEAWPQVREDETLAEWTRVDYVTRAVLTCMDAGLREEPGLSLERLNEQLSLFDRAVPHWVAQGLELRTGRRPWARREGHSLLGLPPEAFFDEQRALVMTFETELRVRQGWPWGRTQLLYPELFHLLPGPLGHGGVVERPLHLLLPVLTDLEHWVRGLGEERALHPHVHAATALALRPWGEYLHRLGLVEDGELAQWWERAWELLSALPEQLAAANDPLLVEEAHRFLRGGWPHG
;
A
#
# COMPACT_ATOMS: atom_id res chain seq x y z
N MET A 1 24.23 -8.42 -35.35
CA MET A 1 23.33 -7.90 -34.32
C MET A 1 22.40 -9.01 -33.91
N THR A 2 22.45 -9.45 -32.66
CA THR A 2 21.55 -10.48 -32.11
C THR A 2 20.11 -9.94 -32.02
N PHE A 3 19.13 -10.83 -31.77
CA PHE A 3 17.75 -10.41 -31.55
C PHE A 3 17.65 -9.41 -30.39
N TYR A 4 18.32 -9.69 -29.26
CA TYR A 4 18.32 -8.84 -28.07
C TYR A 4 19.00 -7.49 -28.29
N GLU A 5 20.12 -7.44 -29.01
CA GLU A 5 20.75 -6.17 -29.40
C GLU A 5 19.81 -5.31 -30.27
N ARG A 6 19.08 -5.95 -31.19
CA ARG A 6 18.09 -5.27 -32.03
C ARG A 6 16.90 -4.80 -31.19
N LEU A 7 16.39 -5.64 -30.29
CA LEU A 7 15.30 -5.29 -29.40
C LEU A 7 15.68 -4.09 -28.55
N HIS A 8 16.88 -4.08 -27.95
CA HIS A 8 17.33 -3.01 -27.07
C HIS A 8 17.41 -1.65 -27.78
N ALA A 9 18.00 -1.62 -28.98
CA ALA A 9 18.17 -0.40 -29.78
C ALA A 9 16.90 0.06 -30.53
N ALA A 10 15.87 -0.78 -30.63
CA ALA A 10 14.65 -0.50 -31.37
C ALA A 10 13.79 0.61 -30.75
N SER A 11 13.05 1.32 -31.59
CA SER A 11 11.97 2.21 -31.16
C SER A 11 10.82 1.44 -30.47
N VAL A 12 9.94 2.13 -29.73
CA VAL A 12 8.79 1.51 -29.05
C VAL A 12 7.93 0.68 -30.00
N ASP A 13 7.62 1.21 -31.19
CA ASP A 13 6.80 0.52 -32.19
C ASP A 13 7.51 -0.73 -32.74
N GLU A 14 8.81 -0.64 -32.98
CA GLU A 14 9.61 -1.78 -33.42
C GLU A 14 9.75 -2.86 -32.33
N LYS A 15 9.89 -2.47 -31.05
CA LYS A 15 9.88 -3.42 -29.92
C LYS A 15 8.57 -4.20 -29.87
N LEU A 16 7.42 -3.54 -30.05
CA LEU A 16 6.11 -4.20 -30.10
C LEU A 16 6.01 -5.20 -31.26
N VAL A 17 6.53 -4.85 -32.44
CA VAL A 17 6.57 -5.76 -33.60
C VAL A 17 7.45 -6.97 -33.30
N LEU A 18 8.68 -6.74 -32.83
CA LEU A 18 9.63 -7.79 -32.48
C LEU A 18 9.09 -8.74 -31.42
N ALA A 19 8.42 -8.21 -30.39
CA ALA A 19 7.85 -9.01 -29.32
C ALA A 19 6.69 -9.90 -29.80
N ARG A 20 5.87 -9.43 -30.75
CA ARG A 20 4.81 -10.26 -31.37
C ARG A 20 5.37 -11.32 -32.30
N GLU A 21 6.49 -11.02 -32.97
CA GLU A 21 7.20 -11.99 -33.82
C GLU A 21 7.90 -13.07 -32.99
N ALA A 22 8.52 -12.69 -31.86
CA ALA A 22 9.20 -13.61 -30.95
C ALA A 22 8.27 -14.74 -30.48
N ALA A 23 7.03 -14.44 -30.11
CA ALA A 23 6.04 -15.45 -29.71
C ALA A 23 5.65 -16.44 -30.82
N GLY A 24 5.98 -16.17 -32.09
CA GLY A 24 5.81 -17.12 -33.19
C GLY A 24 7.00 -18.08 -33.38
N HIS A 25 8.10 -17.86 -32.67
CA HIS A 25 9.30 -18.68 -32.78
C HIS A 25 9.16 -19.97 -31.95
N PRO A 26 9.48 -21.17 -32.49
CA PRO A 26 9.32 -22.43 -31.77
C PRO A 26 10.15 -22.56 -30.47
N GLY A 27 11.21 -21.77 -30.35
CA GLY A 27 12.09 -21.73 -29.18
C GLY A 27 11.74 -20.67 -28.14
N PHE A 28 10.67 -19.89 -28.33
CA PHE A 28 10.28 -18.86 -27.38
C PHE A 28 9.79 -19.47 -26.07
N ASP A 29 10.46 -19.13 -24.98
CA ASP A 29 10.19 -19.67 -23.64
C ASP A 29 9.87 -18.58 -22.58
N GLU A 30 9.82 -18.98 -21.31
CA GLU A 30 9.50 -18.11 -20.17
C GLU A 30 10.56 -17.02 -19.94
N GLU A 31 11.84 -17.36 -20.11
CA GLU A 31 12.95 -16.41 -19.94
C GLU A 31 12.93 -15.37 -21.07
N ASP A 32 12.73 -15.81 -22.32
CA ASP A 32 12.56 -14.91 -23.46
C ASP A 32 11.34 -13.97 -23.25
N ALA A 33 10.22 -14.49 -22.74
CA ALA A 33 9.03 -13.69 -22.47
C ALA A 33 9.24 -12.66 -21.37
N PHE A 34 9.97 -13.02 -20.31
CA PHE A 34 10.35 -12.09 -19.27
C PHE A 34 11.24 -10.97 -19.83
N GLU A 35 12.31 -11.30 -20.55
CA GLU A 35 13.27 -10.32 -21.08
C GLU A 35 12.61 -9.40 -22.12
N VAL A 36 11.94 -9.99 -23.12
CA VAL A 36 11.25 -9.24 -24.18
C VAL A 36 10.14 -8.37 -23.60
N GLY A 37 9.32 -8.95 -22.73
CA GLY A 37 8.17 -8.28 -22.15
C GLY A 37 8.58 -7.12 -21.25
N SER A 38 9.62 -7.28 -20.42
CA SER A 38 10.13 -6.23 -19.55
C SER A 38 10.65 -5.03 -20.34
N HIS A 39 11.39 -5.27 -21.44
CA HIS A 39 11.87 -4.18 -22.29
C HIS A 39 10.74 -3.44 -23.03
N VAL A 40 9.68 -4.15 -23.43
CA VAL A 40 8.50 -3.51 -24.03
C VAL A 40 7.73 -2.73 -22.98
N GLU A 41 7.50 -3.32 -21.81
CA GLU A 41 6.79 -2.71 -20.68
C GLU A 41 7.43 -1.38 -20.27
N GLU A 42 8.76 -1.37 -20.10
CA GLU A 42 9.52 -0.17 -19.74
C GLU A 42 9.38 0.92 -20.82
N ALA A 43 9.55 0.53 -22.09
CA ALA A 43 9.48 1.47 -23.20
C ALA A 43 8.06 2.04 -23.39
N LEU A 44 7.02 1.24 -23.17
CA LEU A 44 5.63 1.68 -23.19
C LEU A 44 5.30 2.61 -22.01
N ASN A 45 5.82 2.32 -20.81
CA ASN A 45 5.68 3.20 -19.65
C ASN A 45 6.28 4.57 -19.91
N GLN A 46 7.54 4.62 -20.39
CA GLN A 46 8.23 5.87 -20.69
C GLN A 46 7.52 6.69 -21.78
N ALA A 47 6.88 6.02 -22.74
CA ALA A 47 6.11 6.66 -23.80
C ALA A 47 4.68 7.03 -23.41
N GLY A 48 4.20 6.68 -22.21
CA GLY A 48 2.80 6.87 -21.81
C GLY A 48 1.79 6.00 -22.58
N ARG A 49 2.27 4.91 -23.19
CA ARG A 49 1.52 4.00 -24.09
C ARG A 49 1.25 2.63 -23.46
N TYR A 50 1.30 2.53 -22.13
CA TYR A 50 1.18 1.25 -21.39
C TYR A 50 -0.01 0.38 -21.79
N ALA A 51 -1.14 0.98 -22.18
CA ALA A 51 -2.33 0.26 -22.64
C ALA A 51 -2.04 -0.71 -23.81
N GLU A 52 -1.03 -0.44 -24.64
CA GLU A 52 -0.67 -1.28 -25.78
C GLU A 52 -0.06 -2.63 -25.40
N LEU A 53 0.39 -2.77 -24.14
CA LEU A 53 0.84 -4.05 -23.60
C LEU A 53 -0.28 -5.11 -23.65
N GLU A 54 -1.54 -4.71 -23.52
CA GLU A 54 -2.68 -5.63 -23.63
C GLU A 54 -2.70 -6.36 -24.99
N ALA A 55 -2.48 -5.64 -26.09
CA ALA A 55 -2.47 -6.23 -27.41
C ALA A 55 -1.26 -7.18 -27.63
N LEU A 56 -0.14 -6.92 -26.95
CA LEU A 56 1.00 -7.84 -26.95
C LEU A 56 0.65 -9.13 -26.19
N LEU A 57 0.06 -9.00 -25.01
CA LEU A 57 -0.31 -10.13 -24.17
C LEU A 57 -1.35 -11.04 -24.83
N GLU A 58 -2.36 -10.47 -25.52
CA GLU A 58 -3.31 -11.28 -26.29
C GLU A 58 -2.62 -12.00 -27.47
N ALA A 59 -1.67 -11.36 -28.15
CA ALA A 59 -0.90 -12.03 -29.21
C ALA A 59 -0.05 -13.20 -28.66
N TRP A 60 0.53 -13.05 -27.47
CA TRP A 60 1.29 -14.12 -26.81
C TRP A 60 0.39 -15.26 -26.35
N LYS A 61 -0.79 -14.96 -25.81
CA LYS A 61 -1.79 -15.96 -25.46
C LYS A 61 -2.24 -16.78 -26.67
N GLU A 62 -2.37 -16.17 -27.84
CA GLU A 62 -2.72 -16.88 -29.08
C GLU A 62 -1.57 -17.72 -29.64
N ARG A 63 -0.34 -17.19 -29.65
CA ARG A 63 0.81 -17.78 -30.36
C ARG A 63 1.70 -18.66 -29.49
N ALA A 64 1.84 -18.31 -28.21
CA ALA A 64 2.65 -19.00 -27.21
C ALA A 64 1.86 -19.19 -25.89
N PRO A 65 0.70 -19.88 -25.90
CA PRO A 65 -0.18 -19.99 -24.73
C PRO A 65 0.49 -20.61 -23.51
N ARG A 66 1.45 -21.52 -23.72
CA ARG A 66 2.20 -22.15 -22.61
C ARG A 66 3.05 -21.14 -21.85
N VAL A 67 3.77 -20.29 -22.57
CA VAL A 67 4.63 -19.24 -22.01
C VAL A 67 3.77 -18.17 -21.34
N TYR A 68 2.72 -17.73 -22.03
CA TYR A 68 1.75 -16.77 -21.48
C TYR A 68 1.14 -17.23 -20.15
N GLU A 69 0.84 -18.52 -20.03
CA GLU A 69 0.28 -19.09 -18.81
C GLU A 69 1.32 -19.46 -17.76
N ALA A 70 2.60 -19.62 -18.09
CA ALA A 70 3.63 -20.05 -17.15
C ALA A 70 4.36 -18.87 -16.52
N GLU A 71 4.67 -17.82 -17.29
CA GLU A 71 5.52 -16.70 -16.87
C GLU A 71 4.87 -15.85 -15.75
N PRO A 72 5.50 -15.73 -14.56
CA PRO A 72 5.00 -14.90 -13.46
C PRO A 72 4.80 -13.42 -13.81
N ALA A 73 5.73 -12.79 -14.54
CA ALA A 73 5.65 -11.37 -14.89
C ALA A 73 4.42 -11.05 -15.76
N VAL A 74 4.04 -11.95 -16.67
CA VAL A 74 2.82 -11.82 -17.48
C VAL A 74 1.57 -11.69 -16.60
N ARG A 75 1.51 -12.43 -15.49
CA ARG A 75 0.38 -12.34 -14.55
C ARG A 75 0.37 -11.01 -13.80
N THR A 76 1.53 -10.51 -13.39
CA THR A 76 1.68 -9.18 -12.80
C THR A 76 1.19 -8.10 -13.76
N TRP A 77 1.65 -8.10 -15.02
CA TRP A 77 1.23 -7.12 -16.02
C TRP A 77 -0.27 -7.15 -16.30
N ARG A 78 -0.92 -8.32 -16.25
CA ARG A 78 -2.38 -8.44 -16.37
C ARG A 78 -3.11 -7.71 -15.24
N VAL A 79 -2.61 -7.80 -14.00
CA VAL A 79 -3.17 -7.07 -12.85
C VAL A 79 -2.93 -5.56 -13.01
N GLU A 80 -1.72 -5.15 -13.38
CA GLU A 80 -1.38 -3.74 -13.58
C GLU A 80 -2.18 -3.10 -14.72
N LEU A 81 -2.35 -3.78 -15.86
CA LEU A 81 -3.24 -3.36 -16.94
C LEU A 81 -4.68 -3.21 -16.44
N ALA A 82 -5.18 -4.17 -15.65
CA ALA A 82 -6.53 -4.11 -15.12
C ALA A 82 -6.73 -2.94 -14.14
N LEU A 83 -5.68 -2.58 -13.38
CA LEU A 83 -5.68 -1.46 -12.44
C LEU A 83 -5.66 -0.10 -13.16
N ARG A 84 -4.87 0.02 -14.23
CA ARG A 84 -4.68 1.26 -14.99
C ARG A 84 -5.80 1.54 -15.99
N LEU A 85 -6.42 0.50 -16.55
CA LEU A 85 -7.44 0.64 -17.59
C LEU A 85 -8.87 0.55 -17.04
N PRO A 86 -9.80 1.39 -17.52
CA PRO A 86 -11.18 1.35 -17.08
C PRO A 86 -11.90 0.06 -17.52
N GLY A 87 -12.84 -0.42 -16.70
CA GLY A 87 -13.73 -1.54 -17.05
C GLY A 87 -13.09 -2.93 -17.02
N ARG A 88 -11.82 -3.06 -16.62
CA ARG A 88 -11.14 -4.35 -16.50
C ARG A 88 -11.44 -5.06 -15.18
N ASP A 89 -11.48 -6.38 -15.23
CA ASP A 89 -11.72 -7.22 -14.05
C ASP A 89 -10.44 -7.42 -13.22
N VAL A 90 -10.16 -6.44 -12.36
CA VAL A 90 -9.04 -6.48 -11.41
C VAL A 90 -9.16 -7.66 -10.46
N LYS A 91 -10.39 -8.00 -10.03
CA LYS A 91 -10.62 -9.10 -9.08
C LYS A 91 -10.15 -10.41 -9.67
N ALA A 92 -10.60 -10.75 -10.89
CA ALA A 92 -10.22 -11.99 -11.54
C ALA A 92 -8.72 -12.05 -11.82
N ALA A 93 -8.10 -10.94 -12.24
CA ALA A 93 -6.66 -10.87 -12.48
C ALA A 93 -5.87 -11.11 -11.18
N LEU A 94 -6.21 -10.41 -10.09
CA LEU A 94 -5.50 -10.52 -8.82
C LEU A 94 -5.69 -11.90 -8.16
N VAL A 95 -6.89 -12.47 -8.19
CA VAL A 95 -7.15 -13.84 -7.73
C VAL A 95 -6.37 -14.86 -8.56
N SER A 96 -6.30 -14.68 -9.89
CA SER A 96 -5.53 -15.56 -10.75
C SER A 96 -4.04 -15.51 -10.46
N LEU A 97 -3.49 -14.33 -10.14
CA LEU A 97 -2.10 -14.18 -9.71
C LEU A 97 -1.89 -14.89 -8.36
N ALA A 98 -2.70 -14.53 -7.36
CA ALA A 98 -2.62 -15.05 -6.00
C ALA A 98 -2.62 -16.59 -5.97
N ARG A 99 -3.55 -17.23 -6.69
CA ARG A 99 -3.65 -18.71 -6.75
C ARG A 99 -2.40 -19.38 -7.29
N ARG A 100 -1.72 -18.74 -8.25
CA ARG A 100 -0.64 -19.33 -9.04
C ARG A 100 0.73 -19.12 -8.42
N THR A 101 0.99 -17.93 -7.89
CA THR A 101 2.31 -17.58 -7.35
C THR A 101 2.35 -17.74 -5.84
N GLY A 102 1.30 -17.34 -5.12
CA GLY A 102 1.33 -17.28 -3.65
C GLY A 102 2.31 -16.27 -3.07
N ASP A 103 2.96 -15.47 -3.92
CA ASP A 103 3.99 -14.51 -3.51
C ASP A 103 3.36 -13.41 -2.66
N ALA A 104 3.66 -13.46 -1.37
CA ALA A 104 3.11 -12.54 -0.37
C ALA A 104 3.43 -11.09 -0.68
N ALA A 105 4.65 -10.78 -1.13
CA ALA A 105 5.11 -9.42 -1.36
C ALA A 105 4.44 -8.84 -2.61
N LEU A 106 4.44 -9.61 -3.70
CA LEU A 106 3.82 -9.20 -4.96
C LEU A 106 2.30 -9.02 -4.83
N VAL A 107 1.61 -9.97 -4.19
CA VAL A 107 0.15 -9.89 -3.99
C VAL A 107 -0.19 -8.72 -3.06
N SER A 108 0.59 -8.50 -1.99
CA SER A 108 0.38 -7.36 -1.08
C SER A 108 0.54 -6.03 -1.80
N ARG A 109 1.60 -5.84 -2.59
CA ARG A 109 1.82 -4.61 -3.38
C ARG A 109 0.63 -4.27 -4.28
N LEU A 110 0.11 -5.26 -5.01
CA LEU A 110 -1.01 -5.05 -5.94
C LEU A 110 -2.35 -4.88 -5.21
N ALA A 111 -2.53 -5.54 -4.05
CA ALA A 111 -3.67 -5.30 -3.18
C ALA A 111 -3.63 -3.89 -2.58
N GLU A 112 -2.46 -3.38 -2.19
CA GLU A 112 -2.30 -2.01 -1.69
C GLU A 112 -2.67 -0.97 -2.76
N TRP A 113 -2.34 -1.22 -4.02
CA TRP A 113 -2.82 -0.39 -5.12
C TRP A 113 -4.36 -0.40 -5.22
N CYS A 114 -4.99 -1.57 -5.12
CA CYS A 114 -6.45 -1.69 -5.07
C CYS A 114 -7.03 -0.88 -3.90
N LEU A 115 -6.47 -1.05 -2.70
CA LEU A 115 -6.89 -0.38 -1.47
C LEU A 115 -6.77 1.15 -1.59
N TYR A 116 -5.65 1.64 -2.12
CA TYR A 116 -5.40 3.07 -2.35
C TYR A 116 -6.48 3.70 -3.22
N ARG A 117 -6.96 2.97 -4.23
CA ARG A 117 -8.03 3.40 -5.16
C ARG A 117 -9.44 3.05 -4.68
N GLY A 118 -9.60 2.53 -3.46
CA GLY A 118 -10.91 2.18 -2.90
C GLY A 118 -11.54 0.89 -3.46
N ARG A 119 -10.77 0.07 -4.18
CA ARG A 119 -11.15 -1.24 -4.72
C ARG A 119 -11.00 -2.34 -3.67
N LEU A 120 -11.78 -2.18 -2.60
CA LEU A 120 -11.66 -2.96 -1.37
C LEU A 120 -12.00 -4.44 -1.56
N HIS A 121 -13.04 -4.76 -2.33
CA HIS A 121 -13.48 -6.15 -2.52
C HIS A 121 -12.52 -6.94 -3.42
N GLU A 122 -11.88 -6.26 -4.37
CA GLU A 122 -10.84 -6.81 -5.23
C GLU A 122 -9.59 -7.15 -4.43
N ALA A 123 -9.11 -6.20 -3.60
CA ALA A 123 -8.01 -6.44 -2.66
C ALA A 123 -8.31 -7.62 -1.72
N ARG A 124 -9.52 -7.64 -1.14
CA ARG A 124 -9.97 -8.73 -0.25
C ARG A 124 -9.89 -10.09 -0.95
N ALA A 125 -10.40 -10.20 -2.17
CA ALA A 125 -10.40 -11.45 -2.90
C ALA A 125 -8.98 -11.96 -3.18
N GLY A 126 -8.06 -11.08 -3.59
CA GLY A 126 -6.66 -11.43 -3.81
C GLY A 126 -5.96 -11.89 -2.55
N LEU A 127 -6.08 -11.12 -1.46
CA LEU A 127 -5.42 -11.42 -0.19
C LEU A 127 -5.91 -12.74 0.43
N LEU A 128 -7.20 -13.02 0.33
CA LEU A 128 -7.78 -14.27 0.83
C LEU A 128 -7.36 -15.48 -0.01
N GLU A 129 -7.25 -15.33 -1.33
CA GLU A 129 -6.83 -16.42 -2.21
C GLU A 129 -5.37 -16.82 -1.98
N ALA A 130 -4.47 -15.86 -1.73
CA ALA A 130 -3.06 -16.16 -1.47
C ALA A 130 -2.78 -16.66 -0.04
N TRP A 131 -3.68 -16.41 0.91
CA TRP A 131 -3.44 -16.74 2.33
C TRP A 131 -3.00 -18.20 2.61
N PRO A 132 -3.61 -19.25 2.02
CA PRO A 132 -3.16 -20.62 2.26
C PRO A 132 -1.69 -20.84 1.96
N GLN A 133 -1.19 -20.29 0.85
CA GLN A 133 0.21 -20.38 0.43
C GLN A 133 1.11 -19.54 1.35
N VAL A 134 0.73 -18.30 1.66
CA VAL A 134 1.48 -17.43 2.59
C VAL A 134 1.61 -18.04 4.00
N ARG A 135 0.56 -18.70 4.46
CA ARG A 135 0.54 -19.38 5.76
C ARG A 135 1.49 -20.58 5.79
N GLU A 136 1.56 -21.32 4.69
CA GLU A 136 2.32 -22.58 4.58
C GLU A 136 3.76 -22.37 4.10
N ASP A 137 4.11 -21.17 3.64
CA ASP A 137 5.46 -20.82 3.23
C ASP A 137 6.38 -20.62 4.45
N GLU A 138 7.24 -21.62 4.69
CA GLU A 138 8.25 -21.63 5.76
C GLU A 138 9.44 -20.69 5.48
N THR A 139 9.61 -20.22 4.24
CA THR A 139 10.70 -19.31 3.86
C THR A 139 10.41 -17.85 4.22
N LEU A 140 9.13 -17.51 4.40
CA LEU A 140 8.72 -16.17 4.81
C LEU A 140 9.11 -15.90 6.26
N ALA A 141 9.73 -14.74 6.47
CA ALA A 141 9.98 -14.23 7.80
C ALA A 141 8.65 -14.02 8.56
N GLU A 142 8.69 -14.25 9.87
CA GLU A 142 7.49 -14.18 10.72
C GLU A 142 6.80 -12.81 10.63
N TRP A 143 7.59 -11.73 10.63
CA TRP A 143 7.07 -10.36 10.51
C TRP A 143 6.33 -10.12 9.19
N THR A 144 6.83 -10.65 8.06
CA THR A 144 6.16 -10.53 6.75
C THR A 144 4.79 -11.21 6.78
N ARG A 145 4.69 -12.36 7.45
CA ARG A 145 3.41 -13.07 7.63
C ARG A 145 2.45 -12.28 8.52
N VAL A 146 2.96 -11.64 9.58
CA VAL A 146 2.17 -10.78 10.47
C VAL A 146 1.62 -9.55 9.73
N ASP A 147 2.44 -8.89 8.91
CA ASP A 147 2.01 -7.74 8.11
C ASP A 147 0.95 -8.13 7.09
N TYR A 148 1.15 -9.26 6.39
CA TYR A 148 0.18 -9.80 5.45
C TYR A 148 -1.17 -10.07 6.12
N VAL A 149 -1.17 -10.78 7.26
CA VAL A 149 -2.41 -11.11 7.98
C VAL A 149 -3.08 -9.86 8.52
N THR A 150 -2.32 -8.92 9.05
CA THR A 150 -2.82 -7.62 9.51
C THR A 150 -3.57 -6.92 8.38
N ARG A 151 -2.98 -6.82 7.19
CA ARG A 151 -3.61 -6.22 6.00
C ARG A 151 -4.87 -6.97 5.58
N ALA A 152 -4.82 -8.30 5.54
CA ALA A 152 -5.94 -9.12 5.11
C ALA A 152 -7.13 -9.05 6.09
N VAL A 153 -6.85 -9.04 7.39
CA VAL A 153 -7.86 -8.88 8.46
C VAL A 153 -8.51 -7.50 8.40
N LEU A 154 -7.72 -6.42 8.28
CA LEU A 154 -8.27 -5.06 8.12
C LEU A 154 -9.13 -4.95 6.87
N THR A 155 -8.70 -5.56 5.76
CA THR A 155 -9.45 -5.58 4.51
C THR A 155 -10.77 -6.34 4.62
N CYS A 156 -10.80 -7.46 5.36
CA CYS A 156 -12.05 -8.17 5.64
C CYS A 156 -12.98 -7.35 6.54
N MET A 157 -12.44 -6.74 7.60
CA MET A 157 -13.21 -5.88 8.50
C MET A 157 -13.83 -4.71 7.76
N ASP A 158 -13.06 -3.96 6.98
CA ASP A 158 -13.54 -2.82 6.20
C ASP A 158 -14.58 -3.24 5.16
N ALA A 159 -14.39 -4.39 4.50
CA ALA A 159 -15.35 -4.89 3.51
C ALA A 159 -16.68 -5.27 4.19
N GLY A 160 -16.60 -5.97 5.32
CA GLY A 160 -17.76 -6.33 6.13
C GLY A 160 -18.49 -5.09 6.66
N LEU A 161 -17.77 -4.09 7.15
CA LEU A 161 -18.35 -2.83 7.62
C LEU A 161 -19.01 -2.00 6.51
N ARG A 162 -18.45 -2.06 5.30
CA ARG A 162 -19.03 -1.40 4.13
C ARG A 162 -20.34 -2.07 3.69
N GLU A 163 -20.41 -3.40 3.73
CA GLU A 163 -21.60 -4.17 3.39
C GLU A 163 -22.66 -4.10 4.49
N GLU A 164 -22.22 -4.17 5.74
CA GLU A 164 -23.06 -4.19 6.94
C GLU A 164 -22.49 -3.20 7.97
N PRO A 165 -22.95 -1.92 7.97
CA PRO A 165 -22.51 -0.93 8.96
C PRO A 165 -22.83 -1.33 10.41
N GLY A 166 -23.69 -2.35 10.60
CA GLY A 166 -24.10 -3.00 11.83
C GLY A 166 -23.26 -4.20 12.27
N LEU A 167 -22.19 -4.56 11.53
CA LEU A 167 -21.40 -5.78 11.74
C LEU A 167 -21.07 -6.04 13.21
N SER A 168 -21.40 -7.25 13.67
CA SER A 168 -21.09 -7.76 15.01
C SER A 168 -19.70 -8.42 15.04
N LEU A 169 -19.10 -8.51 16.23
CA LEU A 169 -17.83 -9.22 16.40
C LEU A 169 -17.96 -10.71 16.06
N GLU A 170 -19.08 -11.34 16.39
CA GLU A 170 -19.36 -12.74 16.06
C GLU A 170 -19.33 -12.96 14.55
N ARG A 171 -20.04 -12.10 13.80
CA ARG A 171 -20.09 -12.18 12.34
C ARG A 171 -18.73 -11.87 11.70
N LEU A 172 -17.97 -10.93 12.27
CA LEU A 172 -16.61 -10.66 11.82
C LEU A 172 -15.71 -11.89 12.08
N ASN A 173 -15.79 -12.53 13.24
CA ASN A 173 -15.00 -13.72 13.56
C ASN A 173 -15.32 -14.90 12.63
N GLU A 174 -16.56 -15.06 12.19
CA GLU A 174 -16.91 -16.03 11.14
C GLU A 174 -16.18 -15.73 9.82
N GLN A 175 -16.04 -14.45 9.46
CA GLN A 175 -15.28 -14.05 8.26
C GLN A 175 -13.78 -14.24 8.42
N LEU A 176 -13.26 -14.05 9.64
CA LEU A 176 -11.83 -14.15 9.94
C LEU A 176 -11.37 -15.56 10.31
N SER A 177 -12.27 -16.54 10.41
CA SER A 177 -11.96 -17.90 10.86
C SER A 177 -10.91 -18.60 10.00
N LEU A 178 -10.73 -18.18 8.75
CA LEU A 178 -9.70 -18.68 7.84
C LEU A 178 -8.27 -18.31 8.27
N PHE A 179 -8.09 -17.26 9.08
CA PHE A 179 -6.81 -16.87 9.64
C PHE A 179 -6.51 -17.57 10.99
N ASP A 180 -7.52 -18.18 11.63
CA ASP A 180 -7.41 -18.92 12.90
C ASP A 180 -6.58 -18.16 13.96
N ARG A 181 -5.48 -18.74 14.45
CA ARG A 181 -4.63 -18.15 15.49
C ARG A 181 -3.85 -16.91 15.04
N ALA A 182 -3.83 -16.63 13.73
CA ALA A 182 -3.16 -15.44 13.20
C ALA A 182 -4.04 -14.18 13.33
N VAL A 183 -5.32 -14.29 13.69
CA VAL A 183 -6.19 -13.13 13.92
C VAL A 183 -5.60 -12.26 15.05
N PRO A 184 -5.28 -10.97 14.79
CA PRO A 184 -4.71 -10.11 15.81
C PRO A 184 -5.65 -9.88 17.00
N HIS A 185 -5.09 -9.82 18.20
CA HIS A 185 -5.85 -9.68 19.45
C HIS A 185 -6.69 -8.38 19.52
N TRP A 186 -6.34 -7.35 18.74
CA TRP A 186 -6.98 -6.04 18.75
C TRP A 186 -8.23 -5.94 17.87
N VAL A 187 -8.60 -7.00 17.12
CA VAL A 187 -9.70 -6.97 16.15
C VAL A 187 -11.02 -6.47 16.74
N ALA A 188 -11.37 -6.90 17.95
CA ALA A 188 -12.58 -6.47 18.63
C ALA A 188 -12.61 -4.96 18.87
N GLN A 189 -11.49 -4.40 19.36
CA GLN A 189 -11.34 -2.97 19.58
C GLN A 189 -11.33 -2.20 18.25
N GLY A 190 -10.61 -2.71 17.25
CA GLY A 190 -10.53 -2.11 15.91
C GLY A 190 -11.89 -1.94 15.25
N LEU A 191 -12.78 -2.94 15.38
CA LEU A 191 -14.14 -2.89 14.85
C LEU A 191 -14.94 -1.69 15.41
N GLU A 192 -14.84 -1.42 16.71
CA GLU A 192 -15.55 -0.31 17.37
C GLU A 192 -14.96 1.07 17.01
N LEU A 193 -13.64 1.18 16.95
CA LEU A 193 -12.94 2.44 16.67
C LEU A 193 -13.09 2.87 15.21
N ARG A 194 -12.95 1.93 14.28
CA ARG A 194 -13.06 2.18 12.83
C ARG A 194 -14.50 2.49 12.39
N THR A 195 -15.50 2.11 13.18
CA THR A 195 -16.90 2.51 12.91
C THR A 195 -17.27 3.83 13.55
N GLY A 196 -16.40 4.41 14.39
CA GLY A 196 -16.73 5.57 15.22
C GLY A 196 -17.79 5.28 16.28
N ARG A 197 -18.20 4.02 16.47
CA ARG A 197 -19.15 3.62 17.53
C ARG A 197 -18.58 3.84 18.92
N ARG A 198 -17.26 3.69 19.04
CA ARG A 198 -16.51 4.03 20.23
C ARG A 198 -15.58 5.19 19.91
N PRO A 199 -15.72 6.35 20.59
CA PRO A 199 -14.71 7.37 20.50
C PRO A 199 -13.42 6.87 21.15
N TRP A 200 -12.27 7.31 20.64
CA TRP A 200 -11.03 7.12 21.38
C TRP A 200 -11.14 7.84 22.72
N ALA A 201 -10.94 7.09 23.80
CA ALA A 201 -10.98 7.63 25.15
C ALA A 201 -9.71 8.43 25.38
N ARG A 202 -9.79 9.74 25.15
CA ARG A 202 -8.66 10.65 25.33
C ARG A 202 -8.02 10.43 26.69
N ARG A 203 -6.72 10.09 26.68
CA ARG A 203 -5.86 10.08 27.85
C ARG A 203 -4.93 11.28 27.81
N GLU A 204 -4.62 11.85 28.96
CA GLU A 204 -3.61 12.90 29.07
C GLU A 204 -2.23 12.32 28.77
N GLY A 205 -1.37 13.06 28.06
CA GLY A 205 -0.09 12.54 27.56
C GLY A 205 0.82 11.92 28.64
N HIS A 206 0.82 12.47 29.86
CA HIS A 206 1.59 11.91 30.99
C HIS A 206 1.10 10.51 31.41
N SER A 207 -0.22 10.27 31.30
CA SER A 207 -0.81 8.96 31.63
C SER A 207 -0.57 7.90 30.54
N LEU A 208 -0.34 8.33 29.28
CA LEU A 208 0.04 7.44 28.19
C LEU A 208 1.49 6.98 28.34
N LEU A 209 2.43 7.88 28.65
CA LEU A 209 3.84 7.53 28.86
C LEU A 209 4.09 6.66 30.10
N GLY A 210 3.19 6.71 31.09
CA GLY A 210 3.23 5.84 32.26
C GLY A 210 2.76 4.40 31.99
N LEU A 211 2.31 4.08 30.78
CA LEU A 211 1.84 2.74 30.44
C LEU A 211 3.01 1.77 30.23
N PRO A 212 2.82 0.48 30.58
CA PRO A 212 3.69 -0.58 30.08
C PRO A 212 3.79 -0.54 28.55
N PRO A 213 4.94 -0.93 27.95
CA PRO A 213 5.15 -0.82 26.49
C PRO A 213 4.03 -1.40 25.64
N GLU A 214 3.51 -2.59 25.97
CA GLU A 214 2.39 -3.23 25.24
C GLU A 214 1.13 -2.36 25.27
N ALA A 215 0.75 -1.88 26.45
CA ALA A 215 -0.42 -1.01 26.61
C ALA A 215 -0.22 0.35 25.92
N PHE A 216 1.00 0.88 25.87
CA PHE A 216 1.33 2.08 25.11
C PHE A 216 1.08 1.87 23.60
N PHE A 217 1.60 0.77 23.05
CA PHE A 217 1.41 0.46 21.62
C PHE A 217 -0.05 0.16 21.27
N ASP A 218 -0.81 -0.45 22.18
CA ASP A 218 -2.25 -0.65 21.99
C ASP A 218 -3.02 0.68 21.96
N GLU A 219 -2.67 1.65 22.83
CA GLU A 219 -3.25 2.99 22.81
C GLU A 219 -2.87 3.77 21.54
N GLN A 220 -1.62 3.66 21.09
CA GLN A 220 -1.16 4.28 19.84
C GLN A 220 -1.88 3.67 18.63
N ARG A 221 -2.05 2.34 18.59
CA ARG A 221 -2.84 1.65 17.57
C ARG A 221 -4.29 2.12 17.57
N ALA A 222 -4.91 2.23 18.75
CA ALA A 222 -6.28 2.71 18.89
C ALA A 222 -6.44 4.15 18.37
N LEU A 223 -5.46 5.02 18.65
CA LEU A 223 -5.46 6.39 18.16
C LEU A 223 -5.36 6.45 16.62
N VAL A 224 -4.45 5.68 16.02
CA VAL A 224 -4.33 5.56 14.55
C VAL A 224 -5.64 5.03 13.95
N MET A 225 -6.24 3.97 14.51
CA MET A 225 -7.50 3.42 14.00
C MET A 225 -8.68 4.39 14.07
N THR A 226 -8.68 5.27 15.07
CA THR A 226 -9.71 6.31 15.19
C THR A 226 -9.49 7.41 14.16
N PHE A 227 -8.24 7.78 13.90
CA PHE A 227 -7.89 8.75 12.86
C PHE A 227 -8.29 8.30 11.45
N GLU A 228 -8.22 6.99 11.15
CA GLU A 228 -8.72 6.47 9.88
C GLU A 228 -10.21 6.79 9.66
N THR A 229 -11.03 6.76 10.72
CA THR A 229 -12.44 7.19 10.67
C THR A 229 -12.55 8.67 10.33
N GLU A 230 -11.71 9.51 10.93
CA GLU A 230 -11.67 10.95 10.64
C GLU A 230 -11.33 11.22 9.16
N LEU A 231 -10.36 10.49 8.60
CA LEU A 231 -10.02 10.61 7.17
C LEU A 231 -11.18 10.21 6.26
N ARG A 232 -11.92 9.16 6.61
CA ARG A 232 -13.12 8.77 5.84
C ARG A 232 -14.19 9.85 5.91
N VAL A 233 -14.51 10.33 7.11
CA VAL A 233 -15.66 11.22 7.35
C VAL A 233 -15.39 12.65 6.92
N ARG A 234 -14.19 13.20 7.21
CA ARG A 234 -13.87 14.60 6.92
C ARG A 234 -13.11 14.82 5.63
N GLN A 235 -12.22 13.89 5.27
CA GLN A 235 -11.39 14.01 4.07
C GLN A 235 -11.94 13.20 2.89
N GLY A 236 -13.01 12.43 3.10
CA GLY A 236 -13.65 11.63 2.05
C GLY A 236 -12.79 10.47 1.55
N TRP A 237 -11.78 10.04 2.32
CA TRP A 237 -10.90 8.95 1.89
C TRP A 237 -11.69 7.64 1.79
N PRO A 238 -11.42 6.80 0.78
CA PRO A 238 -12.06 5.50 0.69
C PRO A 238 -11.57 4.57 1.81
N TRP A 239 -12.42 3.64 2.25
CA TRP A 239 -12.13 2.65 3.30
C TRP A 239 -10.75 2.00 3.14
N GLY A 240 -10.49 1.41 1.96
CA GLY A 240 -9.25 0.71 1.67
C GLY A 240 -8.00 1.59 1.82
N ARG A 241 -8.06 2.88 1.48
CA ARG A 241 -6.90 3.76 1.56
C ARG A 241 -6.54 4.08 3.01
N THR A 242 -7.54 4.26 3.86
CA THR A 242 -7.28 4.63 5.27
C THR A 242 -6.55 3.54 6.04
N GLN A 243 -6.82 2.24 5.78
CA GLN A 243 -6.05 1.16 6.42
C GLN A 243 -4.60 1.07 5.97
N LEU A 244 -4.21 1.71 4.85
CA LEU A 244 -2.80 1.72 4.42
C LEU A 244 -1.90 2.47 5.40
N LEU A 245 -2.47 3.29 6.27
CA LEU A 245 -1.74 3.99 7.32
C LEU A 245 -1.25 3.06 8.41
N TYR A 246 -1.88 1.89 8.59
CA TYR A 246 -1.40 0.89 9.52
C TYR A 246 -0.71 -0.24 8.73
N PRO A 247 0.51 -0.67 9.12
CA PRO A 247 1.30 -0.21 10.27
C PRO A 247 2.23 0.99 9.98
N GLU A 248 2.26 1.52 8.76
CA GLU A 248 3.30 2.48 8.34
C GLU A 248 3.38 3.76 9.19
N LEU A 249 2.26 4.44 9.40
CA LEU A 249 2.20 5.59 10.30
C LEU A 249 2.61 5.18 11.71
N PHE A 250 2.20 4.00 12.17
CA PHE A 250 2.55 3.50 13.50
C PHE A 250 4.07 3.32 13.67
N HIS A 251 4.81 2.91 12.64
CA HIS A 251 6.28 2.84 12.67
C HIS A 251 6.96 4.20 12.73
N LEU A 252 6.33 5.24 12.20
CA LEU A 252 6.84 6.62 12.26
C LEU A 252 6.57 7.32 13.59
N LEU A 253 5.62 6.80 14.37
CA LEU A 253 5.31 7.38 15.68
C LEU A 253 6.35 6.92 16.70
N PRO A 254 6.80 7.82 17.61
CA PRO A 254 7.82 7.47 18.57
C PRO A 254 7.33 6.44 19.58
N GLY A 255 8.24 5.57 19.99
CA GLY A 255 8.00 4.53 20.98
C GLY A 255 8.03 5.03 22.44
N PRO A 256 7.63 4.18 23.40
CA PRO A 256 7.44 4.56 24.80
C PRO A 256 8.72 4.97 25.53
N LEU A 257 9.90 4.60 25.03
CA LEU A 257 11.18 4.82 25.71
C LEU A 257 12.00 6.01 25.20
N GLY A 258 11.57 6.67 24.11
CA GLY A 258 12.26 7.83 23.52
C GLY A 258 13.71 7.55 23.06
N HIS A 259 14.17 8.23 22.02
CA HIS A 259 15.60 8.23 21.70
C HIS A 259 16.34 9.10 22.71
N GLY A 260 16.91 8.47 23.75
CA GLY A 260 17.98 8.98 24.60
C GLY A 260 17.93 10.47 24.98
N GLY A 261 17.21 10.80 26.05
CA GLY A 261 17.28 12.13 26.67
C GLY A 261 15.93 12.57 27.20
N VAL A 262 15.94 13.31 28.32
CA VAL A 262 14.75 13.75 29.04
C VAL A 262 13.88 14.63 28.12
N VAL A 263 12.85 14.04 27.52
CA VAL A 263 11.79 14.78 26.81
C VAL A 263 10.69 15.07 27.84
N GLU A 264 10.69 16.29 28.38
CA GLU A 264 9.76 16.73 29.44
C GLU A 264 8.32 16.97 28.95
N ARG A 265 8.00 16.71 27.68
CA ARG A 265 6.68 17.00 27.11
C ARG A 265 6.11 15.81 26.33
N PRO A 266 5.02 15.18 26.81
CA PRO A 266 4.43 14.00 26.19
C PRO A 266 3.79 14.20 24.81
N LEU A 267 3.54 15.45 24.41
CA LEU A 267 2.72 15.81 23.26
C LEU A 267 3.51 15.87 21.94
N HIS A 268 4.81 16.17 22.02
CA HIS A 268 5.75 16.10 20.89
C HIS A 268 5.98 14.67 20.38
N LEU A 269 5.49 13.67 21.12
CA LEU A 269 5.61 12.24 20.82
C LEU A 269 4.43 11.69 20.02
N LEU A 270 3.47 12.53 19.63
CA LEU A 270 2.34 12.11 18.79
C LEU A 270 2.52 12.51 17.33
N LEU A 271 3.43 13.44 17.06
CA LEU A 271 3.91 13.72 15.71
C LEU A 271 5.16 12.86 15.44
N PRO A 272 5.33 12.37 14.20
CA PRO A 272 6.57 11.70 13.80
C PRO A 272 7.81 12.54 14.11
N VAL A 273 8.83 11.88 14.65
CA VAL A 273 10.14 12.52 14.89
C VAL A 273 10.73 12.88 13.53
N LEU A 274 11.18 14.13 13.36
CA LEU A 274 11.64 14.61 12.05
C LEU A 274 12.87 13.86 11.52
N THR A 275 13.73 13.34 12.40
CA THR A 275 14.87 12.50 12.00
C THR A 275 14.41 11.15 11.46
N ASP A 276 13.38 10.56 12.07
CA ASP A 276 12.82 9.28 11.65
C ASP A 276 12.05 9.47 10.34
N LEU A 277 11.33 10.59 10.20
CA LEU A 277 10.71 10.99 8.95
C LEU A 277 11.75 11.24 7.84
N GLU A 278 12.87 11.89 8.15
CA GLU A 278 13.96 12.10 7.18
C GLU A 278 14.57 10.76 6.74
N HIS A 279 14.83 9.84 7.68
CA HIS A 279 15.30 8.50 7.37
C HIS A 279 14.26 7.73 6.55
N TRP A 280 12.99 7.84 6.91
CA TRP A 280 11.90 7.23 6.16
C TRP A 280 11.81 7.76 4.73
N VAL A 281 11.96 9.08 4.51
CA VAL A 281 11.93 9.71 3.17
C VAL A 281 13.20 9.42 2.36
N ARG A 282 14.38 9.41 2.97
CA ARG A 282 15.66 9.36 2.22
C ARG A 282 16.37 8.00 2.27
N GLY A 283 16.15 7.22 3.32
CA GLY A 283 16.85 5.96 3.59
C GLY A 283 16.14 4.70 3.07
N LEU A 284 14.83 4.78 2.79
CA LEU A 284 14.00 3.62 2.42
C LEU A 284 13.63 3.60 0.92
N GLY A 285 14.55 4.00 0.04
CA GLY A 285 14.26 4.06 -1.41
C GLY A 285 13.83 2.72 -2.01
N GLU A 286 14.49 1.63 -1.62
CA GLU A 286 14.19 0.27 -2.08
C GLU A 286 12.89 -0.28 -1.48
N GLU A 287 12.68 -0.15 -0.17
CA GLU A 287 11.42 -0.55 0.49
C GLU A 287 10.23 0.25 -0.05
N ARG A 288 10.42 1.53 -0.36
CA ARG A 288 9.37 2.35 -0.96
C ARG A 288 8.96 1.92 -2.35
N ALA A 289 9.90 1.41 -3.14
CA ALA A 289 9.58 0.84 -4.45
C ALA A 289 8.69 -0.41 -4.32
N LEU A 290 8.76 -1.13 -3.19
CA LEU A 290 7.92 -2.29 -2.91
C LEU A 290 6.51 -1.90 -2.45
N HIS A 291 6.36 -0.83 -1.65
CA HIS A 291 5.08 -0.42 -1.06
C HIS A 291 4.66 1.03 -1.37
N PRO A 292 4.73 1.49 -2.63
CA PRO A 292 4.61 2.92 -2.95
C PRO A 292 3.26 3.53 -2.55
N HIS A 293 2.17 2.76 -2.66
CA HIS A 293 0.83 3.22 -2.28
C HIS A 293 0.66 3.39 -0.77
N VAL A 294 1.33 2.57 0.04
CA VAL A 294 1.38 2.73 1.50
C VAL A 294 2.12 4.01 1.85
N HIS A 295 3.32 4.21 1.32
CA HIS A 295 4.10 5.42 1.61
C HIS A 295 3.39 6.69 1.13
N ALA A 296 2.74 6.65 -0.04
CA ALA A 296 1.92 7.77 -0.50
C ALA A 296 0.73 8.04 0.42
N ALA A 297 -0.01 7.00 0.85
CA ALA A 297 -1.12 7.17 1.78
C ALA A 297 -0.63 7.79 3.10
N THR A 298 0.48 7.29 3.66
CA THR A 298 1.08 7.82 4.88
C THR A 298 1.50 9.28 4.73
N ALA A 299 2.27 9.62 3.70
CA ALA A 299 2.71 10.99 3.44
C ALA A 299 1.54 11.98 3.33
N LEU A 300 0.50 11.60 2.59
CA LEU A 300 -0.70 12.41 2.40
C LEU A 300 -1.55 12.55 3.67
N ALA A 301 -1.42 11.61 4.62
CA ALA A 301 -2.12 11.64 5.89
C ALA A 301 -1.39 12.40 6.99
N LEU A 302 -0.10 12.72 6.85
CA LEU A 302 0.71 13.36 7.89
C LEU A 302 0.18 14.74 8.33
N ARG A 303 -0.26 15.58 7.40
CA ARG A 303 -0.91 16.86 7.75
C ARG A 303 -2.28 16.64 8.42
N PRO A 304 -3.22 15.89 7.82
CA PRO A 304 -4.47 15.57 8.48
C PRO A 304 -4.31 14.93 9.87
N TRP A 305 -3.24 14.15 10.08
CA TRP A 305 -2.88 13.57 11.37
C TRP A 305 -2.55 14.65 12.40
N GLY A 306 -1.64 15.58 12.07
CA GLY A 306 -1.33 16.70 12.94
C GLY A 306 -2.55 17.58 13.26
N GLU A 307 -3.40 17.86 12.27
CA GLU A 307 -4.66 18.60 12.46
C GLU A 307 -5.65 17.83 13.35
N TYR A 308 -5.70 16.50 13.23
CA TYR A 308 -6.52 15.64 14.09
C TYR A 308 -6.04 15.67 15.53
N LEU A 309 -4.73 15.55 15.77
CA LEU A 309 -4.14 15.69 17.10
C LEU A 309 -4.39 17.07 17.71
N HIS A 310 -4.29 18.13 16.90
CA HIS A 310 -4.62 19.48 17.33
C HIS A 310 -6.08 19.60 17.78
N ARG A 311 -7.04 19.07 17.00
CA ARG A 311 -8.46 19.05 17.38
C ARG A 311 -8.74 18.28 18.67
N LEU A 312 -7.94 17.26 18.96
CA LEU A 312 -8.00 16.54 20.22
C LEU A 312 -7.35 17.30 21.39
N GLY A 313 -6.76 18.47 21.15
CA GLY A 313 -6.01 19.25 22.13
C GLY A 313 -4.72 18.54 22.57
N LEU A 314 -4.14 17.73 21.69
CA LEU A 314 -2.90 17.00 21.92
C LEU A 314 -1.69 17.70 21.30
N VAL A 315 -1.89 18.64 20.38
CA VAL A 315 -0.83 19.44 19.77
C VAL A 315 -1.30 20.89 19.70
N GLU A 316 -0.46 21.83 20.11
CA GLU A 316 -0.76 23.26 20.02
C GLU A 316 -0.59 23.78 18.58
N ASP A 317 -1.31 24.84 18.20
CA ASP A 317 -1.23 25.41 16.84
C ASP A 317 0.19 25.77 16.42
N GLY A 318 0.95 26.42 17.31
CA GLY A 318 2.32 26.83 17.04
C GLY A 318 3.27 25.65 16.86
N GLU A 319 3.04 24.56 17.60
CA GLU A 319 3.81 23.32 17.48
C GLU A 319 3.52 22.62 16.15
N LEU A 320 2.25 22.49 15.80
CA LEU A 320 1.82 21.88 14.52
C LEU A 320 2.40 22.66 13.33
N ALA A 321 2.32 23.99 13.36
CA ALA A 321 2.84 24.83 12.29
C ALA A 321 4.36 24.66 12.09
N GLN A 322 5.13 24.71 13.19
CA GLN A 322 6.59 24.52 13.14
C GLN A 322 6.98 23.11 12.69
N TRP A 323 6.27 22.08 13.16
CA TRP A 323 6.54 20.72 12.74
C TRP A 323 6.23 20.52 11.26
N TRP A 324 5.08 21.02 10.79
CA TRP A 324 4.67 20.83 9.41
C TRP A 324 5.58 21.56 8.42
N GLU A 325 6.05 22.77 8.73
CA GLU A 325 7.01 23.49 7.88
C GLU A 325 8.23 22.61 7.56
N ARG A 326 8.80 21.96 8.59
CA ARG A 326 9.96 21.08 8.46
C ARG A 326 9.62 19.74 7.81
N ALA A 327 8.50 19.13 8.18
CA ALA A 327 8.05 17.88 7.59
C ALA A 327 7.76 18.04 6.10
N TRP A 328 7.17 19.16 5.70
CA TRP A 328 6.84 19.46 4.31
C TRP A 328 8.09 19.58 3.43
N GLU A 329 9.15 20.24 3.91
CA GLU A 329 10.44 20.29 3.21
C GLU A 329 10.98 18.88 2.92
N LEU A 330 10.92 17.97 3.91
CA LEU A 330 11.34 16.58 3.74
C LEU A 330 10.46 15.86 2.71
N LEU A 331 9.14 15.96 2.85
CA LEU A 331 8.18 15.27 1.99
C LEU A 331 8.17 15.78 0.54
N SER A 332 8.64 17.01 0.29
CA SER A 332 8.66 17.60 -1.05
C SER A 332 9.47 16.80 -2.09
N ALA A 333 10.41 15.97 -1.63
CA ALA A 333 11.24 15.08 -2.46
C ALA A 333 10.64 13.67 -2.65
N LEU A 334 9.49 13.37 -2.04
CA LEU A 334 8.83 12.07 -2.12
C LEU A 334 8.20 11.78 -3.50
N PRO A 335 7.56 12.74 -4.21
CA PRO A 335 6.93 12.47 -5.50
C PRO A 335 7.87 11.87 -6.55
N GLU A 336 9.13 12.33 -6.60
CA GLU A 336 10.17 11.82 -7.50
C GLU A 336 10.52 10.38 -7.18
N GLN A 337 10.51 10.02 -5.90
CA GLN A 337 10.78 8.65 -5.45
C GLN A 337 9.58 7.73 -5.72
N LEU A 338 8.35 8.27 -5.63
CA LEU A 338 7.13 7.56 -6.03
C LEU A 338 7.00 7.37 -7.55
N ALA A 339 7.76 8.11 -8.37
CA ALA A 339 7.77 7.93 -9.82
C ALA A 339 8.22 6.51 -10.25
N ALA A 340 9.00 5.82 -9.40
CA ALA A 340 9.39 4.43 -9.62
C ALA A 340 8.22 3.42 -9.46
N ALA A 341 7.08 3.84 -8.92
CA ALA A 341 5.92 2.97 -8.67
C ALA A 341 5.14 2.55 -9.92
N ASN A 342 5.49 3.09 -11.10
CA ASN A 342 4.76 2.92 -12.35
C ASN A 342 3.23 3.22 -12.25
N ASP A 343 2.82 4.10 -11.32
CA ASP A 343 1.44 4.63 -11.20
C ASP A 343 1.45 6.15 -11.42
N PRO A 344 1.26 6.64 -12.66
CA PRO A 344 1.29 8.08 -12.96
C PRO A 344 0.25 8.89 -12.16
N LEU A 345 -0.90 8.30 -11.85
CA LEU A 345 -1.96 8.96 -11.09
C LEU A 345 -1.58 9.11 -9.61
N LEU A 346 -0.80 8.18 -9.06
CA LEU A 346 -0.23 8.31 -7.71
C LEU A 346 0.75 9.48 -7.65
N VAL A 347 1.63 9.56 -8.64
CA VAL A 347 2.66 10.61 -8.75
C VAL A 347 2.01 11.99 -8.92
N GLU A 348 0.99 12.10 -9.77
CA GLU A 348 0.24 13.34 -9.95
C GLU A 348 -0.43 13.80 -8.65
N GLU A 349 -1.07 12.87 -7.92
CA GLU A 349 -1.69 13.17 -6.64
C GLU A 349 -0.66 13.63 -5.60
N ALA A 350 0.46 12.90 -5.48
CA ALA A 350 1.55 13.24 -4.58
C ALA A 350 2.13 14.62 -4.91
N HIS A 351 2.38 14.92 -6.19
CA HIS A 351 2.83 16.25 -6.61
C HIS A 351 1.81 17.34 -6.26
N ARG A 352 0.52 17.12 -6.54
CA ARG A 352 -0.53 18.11 -6.26
C ARG A 352 -0.58 18.46 -4.78
N PHE A 353 -0.46 17.47 -3.90
CA PHE A 353 -0.53 17.68 -2.46
C PHE A 353 0.78 18.22 -1.88
N LEU A 354 1.92 17.66 -2.27
CA LEU A 354 3.22 17.94 -1.65
C LEU A 354 3.96 19.12 -2.29
N ARG A 355 3.66 19.49 -3.54
CA ARG A 355 4.18 20.72 -4.16
C ARG A 355 3.17 21.87 -4.19
N GLY A 356 1.91 21.60 -3.87
CA GLY A 356 0.83 22.59 -3.85
C GLY A 356 1.02 23.74 -2.85
N GLY A 357 2.01 23.65 -1.96
CA GLY A 357 2.36 24.71 -1.02
C GLY A 357 1.40 24.81 0.16
N TRP A 358 1.95 25.30 1.27
CA TRP A 358 1.17 25.79 2.41
C TRP A 358 0.22 26.91 1.95
N PRO A 359 -1.10 26.88 2.23
CA PRO A 359 -1.89 28.09 2.09
C PRO A 359 -1.59 28.94 3.33
N HIS A 360 -0.79 29.98 3.16
CA HIS A 360 -1.00 31.17 4.00
C HIS A 360 -2.22 31.89 3.42
N GLY A 361 -3.36 31.77 4.10
CA GLY A 361 -4.59 32.50 3.79
C GLY A 361 -5.84 31.64 3.83
#